data_AF-B8ICF3-F1
#
_entry.id   AF-B8ICF3-F1
#
_cell.length_a   1.000
_cell.length_b   1.000
_cell.length_c   1.000
_cell.angle_alpha   90.00
_cell.angle_beta   90.00
_cell.angle_gamma   90.00
#
_symmetry.space_group_name_H-M   'P 1'
#
loop_
_entity.id
_entity.type
_entity.pdbx_description
1 polymer ?
#
loop_
_entity_poly.entity_id
_entity_poly.type
_entity_poly.pdbx_seq_one_letter_code
_entity_poly.pdbx_strand_id
1 'polypeptide(L)' 'MVQEDDAMLMALLGRLAEAWHTVLASVTDPYRPELHYMRGPGPRWRERHRKD' A
#
# COMPACT_ATOMS: atom_id res chain seq x y z
N MET A 1 -8.50 -11.48 40.77
CA MET A 1 -7.46 -12.19 39.98
C MET A 1 -7.90 -12.55 38.57
N VAL A 2 -9.17 -12.31 38.15
CA VAL A 2 -9.66 -12.59 36.77
C VAL A 2 -9.56 -11.37 35.83
N GLN A 3 -9.49 -10.16 36.37
CA GLN A 3 -9.61 -8.91 35.61
C GLN A 3 -8.35 -8.55 34.78
N GLU A 4 -7.19 -9.06 35.19
CA GLU A 4 -5.90 -8.83 34.53
C GLU A 4 -5.79 -9.66 33.22
N ASP A 5 -6.38 -10.86 33.21
CA ASP A 5 -6.37 -11.76 32.05
C ASP A 5 -7.22 -11.21 30.89
N ASP A 6 -8.37 -10.61 31.21
CA ASP A 6 -9.23 -9.95 30.22
C ASP A 6 -8.54 -8.73 29.60
N ALA A 7 -7.82 -7.94 30.42
CA ALA A 7 -7.07 -6.79 29.94
C ALA A 7 -5.93 -7.21 29.01
N MET A 8 -5.20 -8.28 29.36
CA MET A 8 -4.14 -8.85 28.52
C MET A 8 -4.71 -9.41 27.21
N LEU A 9 -5.86 -10.10 27.26
CA LEU A 9 -6.53 -10.62 26.09
C LEU A 9 -6.96 -9.50 25.14
N MET A 10 -7.58 -8.44 25.66
CA MET A 10 -7.99 -7.29 24.84
C MET A 10 -6.80 -6.55 24.25
N ALA A 11 -5.69 -6.41 24.99
CA ALA A 11 -4.45 -5.85 24.47
C ALA A 11 -3.87 -6.71 23.33
N LEU A 12 -3.87 -8.03 23.48
CA LEU A 12 -3.41 -8.95 22.45
C LEU A 12 -4.28 -8.88 21.19
N LEU A 13 -5.60 -8.87 21.36
CA LEU A 13 -6.56 -8.74 20.25
C LEU A 13 -6.40 -7.40 19.52
N GLY A 14 -6.18 -6.31 20.25
CA GLY A 14 -5.92 -5.00 19.66
C GLY A 14 -4.67 -4.99 18.78
N ARG A 15 -3.56 -5.56 19.27
CA ARG A 15 -2.31 -5.67 18.49
C ARG A 15 -2.48 -6.55 17.25
N LEU A 16 -3.24 -7.63 17.37
CA LEU A 16 -3.53 -8.51 16.25
C LEU A 16 -4.38 -7.79 15.20
N ALA A 17 -5.41 -7.05 15.63
CA ALA A 17 -6.26 -6.27 14.74
C ALA A 17 -5.48 -5.19 13.97
N GLU A 18 -4.56 -4.48 14.63
CA GLU A 18 -3.70 -3.48 14.00
C GLU A 18 -2.75 -4.10 12.95
N ALA A 19 -2.17 -5.25 13.27
CA ALA A 19 -1.35 -6.00 12.33
C ALA A 19 -2.16 -6.45 11.10
N TRP A 20 -3.37 -6.99 11.31
CA TRP A 20 -4.28 -7.38 10.22
C TRP A 20 -4.70 -6.20 9.35
N HIS A 21 -4.98 -5.05 9.94
CA HIS A 21 -5.32 -3.84 9.20
C HIS A 21 -4.19 -3.41 8.26
N THR A 22 -2.95 -3.47 8.73
CA THR A 22 -1.75 -3.14 7.94
C THR A 22 -1.57 -4.12 6.78
N VAL A 23 -1.72 -5.42 7.04
CA VAL A 23 -1.64 -6.46 6.00
C VAL A 23 -2.72 -6.26 4.95
N LEU A 24 -3.97 -6.07 5.37
CA LEU A 24 -5.09 -5.84 4.44
C LEU A 24 -4.88 -4.58 3.60
N ALA A 25 -4.39 -3.49 4.18
CA ALA A 25 -4.07 -2.28 3.43
C ALA A 25 -3.01 -2.53 2.36
N SER A 26 -1.99 -3.35 2.64
CA SER A 26 -0.95 -3.69 1.66
C SER A 26 -1.44 -4.62 0.55
N VAL A 27 -2.34 -5.56 0.86
CA VAL A 27 -2.84 -6.56 -0.09
C VAL A 27 -3.96 -6.00 -0.96
N THR A 28 -4.72 -5.04 -0.43
CA THR A 28 -5.81 -4.38 -1.16
C THR A 28 -5.37 -3.10 -1.87
N ASP A 29 -4.10 -2.67 -1.72
CA ASP A 29 -3.55 -1.55 -2.48
C ASP A 29 -3.59 -1.88 -3.98
N PRO A 30 -4.39 -1.14 -4.79
CA PRO A 30 -4.48 -1.41 -6.20
C PRO A 30 -3.13 -1.17 -6.86
N TYR A 31 -2.63 -2.14 -7.63
CA TYR A 31 -1.43 -1.95 -8.43
C TYR A 31 -1.63 -0.75 -9.37
N ARG A 32 -0.88 0.33 -9.11
CA ARG A 32 -0.88 1.57 -9.92
C ARG A 32 0.37 1.60 -10.80
N PRO A 33 0.33 0.95 -11.97
CA PRO A 33 1.46 0.97 -12.87
C PRO A 33 1.80 2.39 -13.34
N GLU A 34 0.88 3.37 -13.25
CA GLU A 34 1.09 4.78 -13.60
C GLU A 34 2.17 5.46 -12.75
N LEU A 35 2.37 5.03 -11.50
CA LEU A 35 3.47 5.47 -10.65
C LEU A 35 4.84 4.90 -11.11
N HIS A 36 4.79 3.78 -11.82
CA HIS A 36 5.96 3.00 -12.24
C HIS A 36 6.19 3.10 -13.75
N TYR A 37 5.25 3.71 -14.49
CA TYR A 37 5.37 4.02 -15.90
C TYR A 37 6.38 5.15 -16.05
N MET A 38 7.65 4.77 -16.04
CA MET A 38 8.75 5.50 -16.64
C MET A 38 8.61 5.49 -18.17
N ARG A 39 7.40 5.68 -18.72
CA ARG A 39 7.23 6.01 -20.13
C ARG A 39 7.56 7.48 -20.29
N GLY A 40 8.86 7.75 -20.38
CA GLY A 40 9.35 8.95 -21.03
C GLY A 40 8.75 9.06 -22.44
N PRO A 41 8.90 10.21 -23.09
CA PRO A 41 8.26 10.46 -24.37
C PRO A 41 8.54 9.36 -25.38
N GLY A 42 7.46 8.70 -25.81
CA GLY A 42 7.50 7.63 -26.79
C GLY A 42 8.03 8.12 -28.14
N PRO A 43 8.41 7.21 -29.06
CA PRO A 43 8.96 7.57 -30.36
C PRO A 43 8.09 8.59 -31.12
N ARG A 44 6.76 8.41 -31.09
CA ARG A 44 5.79 9.34 -31.70
C ARG A 44 5.75 10.74 -31.07
N TRP A 45 6.07 10.86 -29.77
CA TRP A 45 6.20 12.17 -29.12
C TRP A 45 7.49 12.86 -29.60
N ARG A 46 8.60 12.10 -29.69
CA ARG A 46 9.89 12.61 -30.17
C ARG A 46 9.86 13.01 -31.64
N GLU A 47 9.09 12.32 -32.48
CA GLU A 47 8.86 12.71 -33.88
C GLU A 47 8.15 14.06 -34.00
N ARG A 48 7.15 14.32 -33.14
CA ARG A 48 6.40 15.60 -33.13
C ARG A 48 7.13 16.76 -32.48
N HIS A 49 8.12 16.49 -31.63
CA HIS A 49 8.86 17.50 -30.86
C HIS A 49 10.34 17.52 -31.21
N ARG A 50 10.75 16.78 -32.24
CA ARG A 50 12.02 17.01 -32.94
C ARG A 50 11.89 18.39 -33.58
N LYS A 51 12.29 19.41 -32.82
CA LYS A 51 12.66 20.69 -33.39
C LYS A 51 14.05 20.51 -33.99
N ASP A 52 14.22 21.14 -35.15
CA ASP A 52 15.44 21.16 -35.98
C ASP A 52 16.72 21.42 -35.18
#